data_AF-A0A2A7E0Y7-F1
#
_entry.id   AF-A0A2A7E0Y7-F1
#
_cell.length_a   1.000
_cell.length_b   1.000
_cell.length_c   1.000
_cell.angle_alpha   90.00
_cell.angle_beta   90.00
_cell.angle_gamma   90.00
#
_symmetry.space_group_name_H-M   'P 1'
#
loop_
_entity.id
_entity.type
_entity.pdbx_description
1 polymer ?
#
loop_
_entity_poly.entity_id
_entity_poly.type
_entity_poly.pdbx_seq_one_letter_code
_entity_poly.pdbx_strand_id
1 'polypeptide(L)'
;MDILRRPAGSMTAALVLSILYVVIRTEKLEVMLDIWILFGIFLLVLAIHELGHVVFGLIGGLNFKFMTVGPITFQKEKGKVRIRENKLWMYFGGVVMLVPSSIETPNLSKKWAWMTLGGPITSLLFGVTSGYIYMVSYYQYLLYFAVLHFTIFAATIVPIKGTFLSDGMQFLILIKGDEKAKQHLYNIQVSSELFSCKRPKDWDERLVELSVEKLKENKSIRDIMSGLMLVFLARADREGMEKAIPYVEQIVKLPVTKENKYFVSSFHSWYLLYKALYEMDSLSLEELKKHGKVITKVDLHGYYRTQAIVTYAENDLEASRMYMKKADKELKSAEKNELGYLQLEREWFEQLKERVSYDG
;
A
#
# COMPACT_ATOMS: atom_id res chain seq x y z
N MET A 1 -22.45 5.23 4.01
CA MET A 1 -21.76 4.00 4.50
C MET A 1 -20.27 3.93 4.15
N ASP A 2 -19.77 4.52 3.05
CA ASP A 2 -18.34 4.44 2.71
C ASP A 2 -17.40 5.21 3.66
N ILE A 3 -17.89 6.20 4.42
CA ILE A 3 -17.06 6.98 5.37
C ILE A 3 -16.58 6.13 6.56
N LEU A 4 -17.39 5.15 7.01
CA LEU A 4 -17.04 4.20 8.09
C LEU A 4 -16.11 3.08 7.63
N ARG A 5 -15.80 3.01 6.33
CA ARG A 5 -14.77 2.11 5.82
C ARG A 5 -13.38 2.72 5.95
N ARG A 6 -13.28 4.01 6.29
CA ARG A 6 -12.01 4.72 6.48
C ARG A 6 -11.73 4.95 7.96
N PRO A 7 -10.48 4.80 8.41
CA PRO A 7 -10.06 5.10 9.77
C PRO A 7 -10.59 6.43 10.32
N ALA A 8 -10.37 7.55 9.62
CA ALA A 8 -10.76 8.87 10.09
C ALA A 8 -12.28 9.00 10.30
N GLY A 9 -13.08 8.48 9.35
CA GLY A 9 -14.53 8.51 9.45
C GLY A 9 -15.07 7.67 10.60
N SER A 10 -14.53 6.47 10.81
CA SER A 10 -14.92 5.61 11.94
C SER A 10 -14.51 6.20 13.28
N MET A 11 -13.33 6.80 13.38
CA MET A 11 -12.88 7.48 14.60
C MET A 11 -13.75 8.70 14.92
N THR A 12 -14.13 9.48 13.91
CA THR A 12 -15.04 10.61 14.08
C THR A 12 -16.39 10.15 14.59
N ALA A 13 -16.94 9.07 14.01
CA ALA A 13 -18.19 8.49 14.47
C ALA A 13 -18.09 7.97 15.92
N ALA A 14 -16.99 7.28 16.27
CA ALA A 14 -16.74 6.83 17.63
C ALA A 14 -16.67 8.00 18.61
N LEU A 15 -15.99 9.10 18.26
CA LEU A 15 -15.90 10.30 19.10
C LEU A 15 -17.28 10.93 19.33
N VAL A 16 -18.09 11.07 18.28
CA VAL A 16 -19.46 11.61 18.41
C VAL A 16 -20.31 10.71 19.31
N LEU A 17 -20.24 9.39 19.14
CA LEU A 17 -20.96 8.44 20.00
C LEU A 17 -20.48 8.50 21.46
N SER A 18 -19.18 8.64 21.70
CA SER A 18 -18.60 8.85 23.03
C SER A 18 -19.14 10.12 23.68
N ILE A 19 -19.20 11.23 22.94
CA ILE A 19 -19.74 12.51 23.45
C ILE A 19 -21.23 12.36 23.80
N LEU A 20 -22.03 11.77 22.91
CA LEU A 20 -23.46 11.52 23.16
C LEU A 20 -23.67 10.63 24.39
N TYR A 21 -22.85 9.59 24.55
CA TYR A 21 -22.90 8.72 25.72
C TYR A 21 -22.61 9.48 27.02
N VAL A 22 -21.59 10.34 27.02
CA VAL A 22 -21.24 11.18 28.19
C VAL A 22 -22.34 12.20 28.50
N VAL A 23 -23.00 12.77 27.49
CA VAL A 23 -24.15 13.67 27.69
C VAL A 23 -25.30 12.95 28.41
N ILE A 24 -25.54 11.67 28.10
CA ILE A 24 -26.56 10.85 28.75
C ILE A 24 -26.11 10.37 30.14
N ARG A 25 -24.80 10.10 30.31
CA ARG A 25 -24.18 9.51 31.49
C ARG A 25 -22.99 10.37 31.94
N THR A 26 -23.28 11.54 32.49
CA THR A 26 -22.26 12.53 32.87
C THR A 26 -21.22 11.99 33.85
N GLU A 27 -21.60 11.03 34.69
CA GLU A 27 -20.71 10.31 35.62
C GLU A 27 -19.63 9.47 34.92
N LYS A 28 -19.71 9.30 33.59
CA LYS A 28 -18.72 8.56 32.77
C LYS A 28 -17.73 9.47 32.05
N LEU A 29 -17.77 10.78 32.27
CA LEU A 29 -16.89 11.74 31.58
C LEU A 29 -15.41 11.39 31.76
N GLU A 30 -14.93 11.20 32.99
CA GLU A 30 -13.52 10.91 33.28
C GLU A 30 -13.05 9.62 32.59
N VAL A 31 -13.84 8.54 32.71
CA VAL A 31 -13.56 7.27 32.04
C VAL A 31 -13.46 7.43 30.52
N MET A 32 -14.34 8.23 29.92
CA MET A 32 -14.32 8.45 28.48
C MET A 32 -13.10 9.27 28.05
N LEU A 33 -12.71 10.28 28.84
CA LEU A 33 -11.50 11.06 28.60
C LEU A 33 -10.26 10.16 28.69
N ASP A 34 -10.16 9.30 29.70
CA ASP A 34 -9.05 8.37 29.86
C ASP A 34 -8.93 7.40 28.67
N ILE A 35 -10.05 6.90 28.14
CA ILE A 35 -10.06 6.05 26.95
C ILE A 35 -9.47 6.80 25.74
N TRP A 36 -9.90 8.05 25.49
CA TRP A 36 -9.41 8.84 24.37
C TRP A 36 -7.95 9.27 24.55
N ILE A 37 -7.52 9.58 25.77
CA ILE A 37 -6.12 9.87 26.09
C ILE A 37 -5.26 8.63 25.85
N LEU A 38 -5.67 7.46 26.36
CA LEU A 38 -4.94 6.21 26.16
C LEU A 38 -4.85 5.84 24.67
N PHE A 39 -5.93 6.05 23.92
CA PHE A 39 -5.93 5.85 22.48
C PHE A 39 -5.00 6.85 21.75
N GLY A 40 -4.95 8.11 22.20
CA GLY A 40 -4.01 9.11 21.70
C GLY A 40 -2.55 8.74 22.00
N ILE A 41 -2.26 8.26 23.21
CA ILE A 41 -0.95 7.72 23.61
C ILE A 41 -0.58 6.54 22.72
N PHE A 42 -1.50 5.61 22.46
CA PHE A 42 -1.27 4.48 21.58
C PHE A 42 -0.86 4.93 20.17
N LEU A 43 -1.60 5.88 19.56
CA LEU A 43 -1.22 6.43 18.25
C LEU A 43 0.13 7.14 18.26
N LEU A 44 0.47 7.84 19.35
CA LEU A 44 1.76 8.50 19.50
C LEU A 44 2.92 7.47 19.61
N VAL A 45 2.72 6.38 20.35
CA VAL A 45 3.68 5.27 20.46
C VAL A 45 3.95 4.66 19.08
N LEU A 46 2.90 4.40 18.30
CA LEU A 46 3.04 3.95 16.91
C LEU A 46 3.83 4.96 16.07
N ALA A 47 3.51 6.25 16.18
CA ALA A 47 4.19 7.29 15.42
C ALA A 47 5.68 7.39 15.73
N ILE A 48 6.05 7.30 17.00
CA ILE A 48 7.45 7.32 17.44
C ILE A 48 8.19 6.07 16.97
N HIS A 49 7.55 4.90 17.02
CA HIS A 49 8.11 3.66 16.47
C HIS A 49 8.39 3.77 14.97
N GLU A 50 7.38 4.15 14.17
CA GLU A 50 7.53 4.30 12.72
C GLU A 50 8.56 5.38 12.35
N LEU A 51 8.61 6.48 13.11
CA LEU A 51 9.62 7.52 12.95
C LEU A 51 11.05 6.98 13.17
N GLY A 52 11.21 5.99 14.06
CA GLY A 52 12.45 5.26 14.23
C GLY A 52 12.94 4.61 12.93
N HIS A 53 12.07 3.91 12.20
CA HIS A 53 12.42 3.36 10.88
C HIS A 53 12.80 4.45 9.89
N VAL A 54 12.06 5.56 9.88
CA VAL A 54 12.35 6.71 9.01
C VAL A 54 13.74 7.27 9.30
N VAL A 55 14.05 7.58 10.56
CA VAL A 55 15.34 8.16 10.95
C VAL A 55 16.50 7.25 10.57
N PHE A 56 16.44 5.96 10.91
CA PHE A 56 17.50 5.01 10.58
C PHE A 56 17.62 4.77 9.06
N GLY A 57 16.49 4.77 8.34
CA GLY A 57 16.49 4.70 6.88
C GLY A 57 17.14 5.91 6.22
N LEU A 58 16.83 7.12 6.67
CA LEU A 58 17.43 8.36 6.19
C LEU A 58 18.94 8.41 6.48
N ILE A 59 19.37 8.02 7.68
CA ILE A 59 20.81 7.88 8.02
C ILE A 59 21.49 6.87 7.08
N GLY A 60 20.81 5.78 6.73
CA GLY A 60 21.29 4.80 5.74
C GLY A 60 21.33 5.31 4.29
N GLY A 61 20.81 6.51 4.02
CA GLY A 61 20.71 7.10 2.69
C GLY A 61 19.54 6.57 1.85
N LEU A 62 18.50 6.05 2.50
CA LEU A 62 17.22 5.73 1.86
C LEU A 62 16.36 7.00 1.75
N ASN A 63 15.45 7.02 0.79
CA ASN A 63 14.57 8.15 0.54
C ASN A 63 13.17 7.90 1.11
N PHE A 64 12.72 8.80 1.97
CA PHE A 64 11.38 8.79 2.52
C PHE A 64 10.31 9.00 1.45
N LYS A 65 9.30 8.12 1.41
CA LYS A 65 8.12 8.24 0.55
C LYS A 65 6.87 8.57 1.34
N PHE A 66 6.48 7.68 2.26
CA PHE A 66 5.36 7.95 3.16
C PHE A 66 5.50 7.19 4.48
N MET A 67 4.76 7.67 5.47
CA MET A 67 4.52 7.02 6.75
C MET A 67 3.06 7.19 7.10
N THR A 68 2.39 6.11 7.47
CA THR A 68 0.97 6.13 7.88
C THR A 68 0.87 5.64 9.31
N VAL A 69 0.15 6.38 10.15
CA VAL A 69 -0.14 6.02 11.55
C VAL A 69 -1.56 6.43 11.88
N GLY A 70 -2.37 5.46 12.29
CA GLY A 70 -3.79 5.67 12.57
C GLY A 70 -4.53 6.25 11.35
N PRO A 71 -5.24 7.38 11.51
CA PRO A 71 -5.98 8.02 10.42
C PRO A 71 -5.11 8.95 9.54
N ILE A 72 -3.82 9.10 9.83
CA ILE A 72 -2.96 10.13 9.22
C ILE A 72 -1.85 9.47 8.39
N THR A 73 -1.64 9.98 7.18
CA THR A 73 -0.49 9.66 6.33
C THR A 73 0.35 10.90 6.10
N PHE A 74 1.65 10.83 6.41
CA PHE A 74 2.67 11.79 6.03
C PHE A 74 3.31 11.31 4.74
N GLN A 75 3.22 12.09 3.67
CA GLN A 75 3.67 11.67 2.34
C GLN A 75 4.50 12.76 1.68
N LYS A 76 5.59 12.37 1.02
CA LYS A 76 6.41 13.27 0.21
C LYS A 76 5.77 13.42 -1.18
N GLU A 77 5.35 14.64 -1.50
CA GLU A 77 4.79 15.05 -2.80
C GLU A 77 5.54 16.30 -3.29
N LYS A 78 6.03 16.34 -4.54
CA LYS A 78 6.76 17.50 -5.08
C LYS A 78 7.91 17.98 -4.19
N GLY A 79 8.62 17.03 -3.58
CA GLY A 79 9.72 17.30 -2.65
C GLY A 79 9.32 17.79 -1.25
N LYS A 80 8.03 18.01 -0.97
CA LYS A 80 7.52 18.49 0.33
C LYS A 80 6.73 17.40 1.04
N VAL A 81 6.82 17.34 2.36
CA VAL A 81 5.97 16.44 3.16
C VAL A 81 4.59 17.07 3.32
N ARG A 82 3.55 16.30 3.03
CA ARG A 82 2.14 16.68 3.14
C ARG A 82 1.37 15.68 3.95
N ILE A 83 0.33 16.15 4.62
CA ILE A 83 -0.55 15.35 5.45
C ILE A 83 -1.78 14.95 4.63
N ARG A 84 -2.11 13.66 4.67
CA ARG A 84 -3.24 13.03 3.97
C ARG A 84 -4.03 12.15 4.94
N GLU A 85 -5.29 11.91 4.59
CA GLU A 85 -6.13 10.91 5.27
C GLU A 85 -5.64 9.50 4.91
N ASN A 86 -5.47 8.64 5.91
CA ASN A 86 -5.35 7.21 5.69
C ASN A 86 -6.70 6.63 5.26
N LYS A 87 -6.76 6.06 4.05
CA LYS A 87 -7.97 5.44 3.49
C LYS A 87 -8.08 3.94 3.76
N LEU A 88 -7.03 3.30 4.28
CA LEU A 88 -6.91 1.85 4.41
C LEU A 88 -6.65 1.44 5.86
N TRP A 89 -7.58 0.69 6.44
CA TRP A 89 -7.43 0.11 7.79
C TRP A 89 -6.18 -0.75 7.94
N MET A 90 -5.73 -1.38 6.86
CA MET A 90 -4.51 -2.17 6.84
C MET A 90 -3.26 -1.37 7.25
N TYR A 91 -3.24 -0.05 7.03
CA TYR A 91 -2.12 0.82 7.38
C TYR A 91 -2.30 1.51 8.75
N PHE A 92 -3.40 1.22 9.46
CA PHE A 92 -3.72 1.90 10.71
C PHE A 92 -2.67 1.67 11.81
N GLY A 93 -2.09 0.47 11.86
CA GLY A 93 -1.14 0.06 12.88
C GLY A 93 0.27 0.65 12.73
N GLY A 94 0.55 1.43 11.68
CA GLY A 94 1.90 1.88 11.36
C GLY A 94 2.42 1.21 10.10
N VAL A 95 2.81 2.02 9.10
CA VAL A 95 3.54 1.55 7.91
C VAL A 95 4.48 2.67 7.46
N VAL A 96 5.75 2.33 7.21
CA VAL A 96 6.74 3.21 6.57
C VAL A 96 7.15 2.67 5.21
N MET A 97 7.22 3.57 4.23
CA MET A 97 7.80 3.29 2.93
C MET A 97 9.04 4.16 2.70
N LEU A 98 10.17 3.49 2.56
CA LEU A 98 11.45 4.04 2.18
C LEU A 98 11.90 3.37 0.88
N VAL A 99 12.59 4.11 0.02
CA VAL A 99 13.14 3.55 -1.22
C VAL A 99 14.65 3.81 -1.31
N PRO A 100 15.47 2.85 -1.77
CA PRO A 100 16.86 3.13 -2.09
C PRO A 100 16.99 4.23 -3.16
N SER A 101 18.11 4.97 -3.12
CA SER A 101 18.45 5.96 -4.17
C SER A 101 18.78 5.30 -5.50
N SER A 102 19.30 4.08 -5.48
CA SER A 102 19.56 3.24 -6.64
C SER A 102 19.51 1.76 -6.25
N ILE A 103 19.16 0.89 -7.19
CA ILE A 103 19.22 -0.57 -7.01
C ILE A 103 20.65 -1.02 -6.68
N GLU A 104 21.66 -0.34 -7.20
CA GLU A 104 23.08 -0.62 -6.99
C GLU A 104 23.65 -0.09 -5.68
N THR A 105 22.79 0.40 -4.77
CA THR A 105 23.27 0.98 -3.51
C THR A 105 24.18 -0.02 -2.77
N PRO A 106 25.45 0.33 -2.50
CA PRO A 106 26.36 -0.58 -1.80
C PRO A 106 25.82 -0.94 -0.42
N ASN A 107 25.99 -2.19 -0.02
CA ASN A 107 25.53 -2.73 1.27
C ASN A 107 24.02 -2.50 1.54
N LEU A 108 23.19 -2.45 0.49
CA LEU A 108 21.76 -2.17 0.61
C LEU A 108 21.05 -3.08 1.62
N SER A 109 21.40 -4.37 1.65
CA SER A 109 20.85 -5.32 2.62
C SER A 109 21.11 -4.90 4.08
N LYS A 110 22.36 -4.52 4.41
CA LYS A 110 22.71 -4.03 5.75
C LYS A 110 22.01 -2.71 6.08
N LYS A 111 21.89 -1.79 5.11
CA LYS A 111 21.18 -0.52 5.30
C LYS A 111 19.70 -0.74 5.63
N TRP A 112 19.05 -1.66 4.92
CA TRP A 112 17.67 -2.06 5.22
C TRP A 112 17.56 -2.76 6.57
N ALA A 113 18.51 -3.62 6.95
CA ALA A 113 18.52 -4.22 8.28
C ALA A 113 18.51 -3.14 9.39
N TRP A 114 19.37 -2.13 9.29
CA TRP A 114 19.39 -1.04 10.26
C TRP A 114 18.12 -0.19 10.25
N MET A 115 17.54 0.06 9.07
CA MET A 115 16.23 0.70 8.94
C MET A 115 15.14 -0.09 9.68
N THR A 116 15.08 -1.42 9.50
CA THR A 116 14.08 -2.26 10.19
C THR A 116 14.31 -2.27 11.69
N LEU A 117 15.53 -2.13 12.19
CA LEU A 117 15.80 -2.08 13.62
C LEU A 117 15.48 -0.71 14.26
N GLY A 118 15.30 0.34 13.45
CA GLY A 118 15.09 1.70 13.92
C GLY A 118 13.84 1.88 14.79
N GLY A 119 12.74 1.21 14.45
CA GLY A 119 11.49 1.23 15.22
C GLY A 119 11.66 0.59 16.60
N PRO A 120 12.12 -0.67 16.71
CA PRO A 120 12.41 -1.30 17.98
C PRO A 120 13.39 -0.51 18.87
N ILE A 121 14.48 0.03 18.30
CA ILE A 121 15.44 0.85 19.06
C ILE A 121 14.77 2.09 19.66
N THR A 122 13.99 2.81 18.84
CA THR A 122 13.30 4.02 19.29
C THR A 122 12.26 3.68 20.35
N SER A 123 11.50 2.61 20.17
CA SER A 123 10.53 2.17 21.18
C SER A 123 11.17 1.79 22.50
N LEU A 124 12.30 1.08 22.48
CA LEU A 124 13.04 0.75 23.69
C LEU A 124 13.54 2.01 24.41
N LEU A 125 14.13 2.95 23.66
CA LEU A 125 14.66 4.21 24.20
C LEU A 125 13.56 5.04 24.88
N PHE A 126 12.43 5.23 24.21
CA PHE A 126 11.31 5.99 24.75
C PHE A 126 10.66 5.27 25.93
N GLY A 127 10.50 3.95 25.87
CA GLY A 127 9.97 3.15 26.99
C GLY A 127 10.83 3.25 28.26
N VAL A 128 12.15 3.13 28.13
CA VAL A 128 13.09 3.29 29.26
C VAL A 128 13.04 4.71 29.81
N THR A 129 13.08 5.71 28.93
CA THR A 129 13.11 7.13 29.33
C THR A 129 11.82 7.53 30.04
N SER A 130 10.65 7.20 29.49
CA SER A 130 9.37 7.52 30.12
C SER A 130 9.13 6.71 31.39
N GLY A 131 9.58 5.45 31.44
CA GLY A 131 9.52 4.63 32.64
C GLY A 131 10.36 5.23 33.77
N TYR A 132 11.56 5.70 33.47
CA TYR A 132 12.41 6.40 34.44
C TYR A 132 11.77 7.71 34.94
N ILE A 133 11.23 8.53 34.04
CA ILE A 133 10.55 9.78 34.43
C ILE A 133 9.31 9.46 35.28
N TYR A 134 8.57 8.39 34.97
CA TYR A 134 7.44 7.93 35.79
C TYR A 134 7.89 7.59 37.22
N MET A 135 9.02 6.89 37.40
CA MET A 135 9.51 6.52 38.74
C MET A 135 9.79 7.73 39.66
N VAL A 136 10.03 8.91 39.08
CA VAL A 136 10.28 10.15 39.83
C VAL A 136 9.01 11.01 39.95
N SER A 137 8.23 11.10 38.87
CA SER A 137 7.06 12.00 38.79
C SER A 137 5.74 11.37 39.25
N TYR A 138 5.65 10.04 39.27
CA TYR A 138 4.42 9.26 39.47
C TYR A 138 3.25 9.65 38.53
N TYR A 139 3.54 10.27 37.39
CA TYR A 139 2.51 10.65 36.43
C TYR A 139 2.06 9.45 35.59
N GLN A 140 0.87 8.94 35.88
CA GLN A 140 0.38 7.66 35.38
C GLN A 140 0.39 7.51 33.85
N TYR A 141 0.17 8.57 33.08
CA TYR A 141 0.19 8.50 31.62
C TYR A 141 1.60 8.20 31.06
N LEU A 142 2.68 8.55 31.78
CA LEU A 142 4.04 8.14 31.41
C LEU A 142 4.26 6.65 31.63
N LEU A 143 3.62 6.04 32.64
CA LEU A 143 3.62 4.59 32.81
C LEU A 143 2.92 3.91 31.62
N TYR A 144 1.74 4.39 31.21
CA TYR A 144 1.04 3.83 30.05
C TYR A 144 1.86 3.97 28.77
N PHE A 145 2.44 5.15 28.55
CA PHE A 145 3.33 5.41 27.43
C PHE A 145 4.57 4.47 27.44
N ALA A 146 5.18 4.25 28.61
CA ALA A 146 6.31 3.33 28.78
C ALA A 146 5.93 1.88 28.47
N VAL A 147 4.84 1.39 29.09
CA VAL A 147 4.36 0.02 28.93
C VAL A 147 3.99 -0.27 27.48
N LEU A 148 3.32 0.66 26.80
CA LEU A 148 2.99 0.52 25.39
C LEU A 148 4.24 0.49 24.49
N HIS A 149 5.25 1.32 24.80
CA HIS A 149 6.55 1.27 24.10
C HIS A 149 7.29 -0.06 24.29
N PHE A 150 7.31 -0.61 25.51
CA PHE A 150 7.87 -1.93 25.75
C PHE A 150 7.06 -3.04 25.07
N THR A 151 5.73 -2.90 25.02
CA THR A 151 4.84 -3.85 24.36
C THR A 151 5.12 -3.90 22.86
N ILE A 152 5.17 -2.74 22.19
CA ILE A 152 5.47 -2.70 20.75
C ILE A 152 6.91 -3.13 20.46
N PHE A 153 7.87 -2.77 21.32
CA PHE A 153 9.25 -3.25 21.20
C PHE A 153 9.29 -4.78 21.22
N ALA A 154 8.69 -5.41 22.24
CA ALA A 154 8.64 -6.86 22.36
C ALA A 154 7.92 -7.52 21.17
N ALA A 155 6.78 -6.94 20.74
CA ALA A 155 6.01 -7.47 19.62
C ALA A 155 6.76 -7.42 18.27
N THR A 156 7.65 -6.45 18.09
CA THR A 156 8.34 -6.19 16.81
C THR A 156 9.75 -6.77 16.75
N ILE A 157 10.47 -6.80 17.88
CA ILE A 157 11.85 -7.33 17.93
C ILE A 157 11.90 -8.86 17.95
N VAL A 158 10.87 -9.53 18.49
CA VAL A 158 10.83 -10.99 18.53
C VAL A 158 10.69 -11.51 17.09
N PRO A 159 11.58 -12.40 16.62
CA PRO A 159 11.63 -12.80 15.23
C PRO A 159 10.51 -13.79 14.90
N ILE A 160 9.38 -13.27 14.41
CA ILE A 160 8.17 -14.04 14.10
C ILE A 160 7.90 -13.98 12.60
N LYS A 161 7.50 -15.12 12.03
CA LYS A 161 6.96 -15.21 10.67
C LYS A 161 5.44 -15.30 10.74
N GLY A 162 4.76 -14.17 10.62
CA GLY A 162 3.31 -14.10 10.49
C GLY A 162 2.89 -13.80 9.05
N THR A 163 1.73 -13.17 8.88
CA THR A 163 1.30 -12.59 7.59
C THR A 163 2.31 -11.56 7.08
N PHE A 164 2.92 -10.82 8.01
CA PHE A 164 4.08 -9.95 7.81
C PHE A 164 5.25 -10.45 8.65
N LEU A 165 6.46 -10.13 8.22
CA LEU A 165 7.66 -10.37 9.00
C LEU A 165 7.78 -9.28 10.07
N SER A 166 8.01 -9.68 11.32
CA SER A 166 8.37 -8.71 12.36
C SER A 166 9.72 -8.04 12.03
N ASP A 167 9.96 -6.86 12.58
CA ASP A 167 11.19 -6.10 12.36
C ASP A 167 12.44 -6.90 12.72
N GLY A 168 12.39 -7.63 13.84
CA GLY A 168 13.47 -8.53 14.25
C GLY A 168 13.73 -9.63 13.22
N MET A 169 12.68 -10.21 12.63
CA MET A 169 12.84 -11.22 11.57
C MET A 169 13.42 -10.61 10.29
N GLN A 170 12.97 -9.42 9.88
CA GLN A 170 13.53 -8.72 8.72
C GLN A 170 15.00 -8.38 8.93
N PHE A 171 15.36 -7.83 10.10
CA PHE A 171 16.74 -7.58 10.49
C PHE A 171 17.60 -8.84 10.39
N LEU A 172 17.16 -9.95 11.00
CA LEU A 172 17.90 -11.22 11.00
C LEU A 172 18.09 -11.80 9.60
N ILE A 173 17.13 -11.63 8.71
CA ILE A 173 17.27 -12.07 7.31
C ILE A 173 18.28 -11.18 6.60
N LEU A 174 18.13 -9.86 6.69
CA LEU A 174 18.92 -8.90 5.92
C LEU A 174 20.38 -8.81 6.40
N ILE A 175 20.64 -8.92 7.70
CA ILE A 175 22.01 -8.78 8.23
C ILE A 175 22.93 -9.92 7.77
N LYS A 176 22.38 -11.10 7.46
CA LYS A 176 23.14 -12.29 7.05
C LYS A 176 23.73 -12.18 5.65
N GLY A 177 23.09 -11.43 4.75
CA GLY A 177 23.55 -11.28 3.37
C GLY A 177 23.57 -12.58 2.55
N ASP A 178 22.86 -13.62 2.98
CA ASP A 178 22.75 -14.91 2.31
C ASP A 178 21.70 -14.89 1.18
N GLU A 179 21.41 -16.05 0.57
CA GLU A 179 20.39 -16.16 -0.49
C GLU A 179 18.99 -15.73 -0.03
N LYS A 180 18.64 -15.91 1.25
CA LYS A 180 17.36 -15.43 1.78
C LYS A 180 17.35 -13.90 1.87
N ALA A 181 18.46 -13.31 2.27
CA ALA A 181 18.64 -11.87 2.25
C ALA A 181 18.51 -11.31 0.83
N LYS A 182 19.10 -11.98 -0.17
CA LYS A 182 18.98 -11.59 -1.59
C LYS A 182 17.53 -11.69 -2.09
N GLN A 183 16.82 -12.77 -1.78
CA GLN A 183 15.41 -12.91 -2.16
C GLN A 183 14.53 -11.86 -1.50
N HIS A 184 14.75 -11.59 -0.21
CA HIS A 184 14.01 -10.56 0.50
C HIS A 184 14.31 -9.16 -0.05
N LEU A 185 15.58 -8.89 -0.36
CA LEU A 185 16.01 -7.64 -0.97
C LEU A 185 15.43 -7.45 -2.38
N TYR A 186 15.32 -8.52 -3.17
CA TYR A 186 14.64 -8.48 -4.47
C TYR A 186 13.19 -7.99 -4.32
N ASN A 187 12.42 -8.52 -3.37
CA ASN A 187 11.04 -8.06 -3.14
C ASN A 187 10.98 -6.58 -2.74
N ILE A 188 11.94 -6.12 -1.95
CA ILE A 188 12.08 -4.70 -1.56
C ILE A 188 12.41 -3.84 -2.79
N GLN A 189 13.31 -4.28 -3.66
CA GLN A 189 13.71 -3.56 -4.88
C GLN A 189 12.56 -3.49 -5.90
N VAL A 190 11.82 -4.58 -6.11
CA VAL A 190 10.62 -4.60 -6.96
C VAL A 190 9.59 -3.60 -6.44
N SER A 191 9.30 -3.66 -5.14
CA SER A 191 8.41 -2.70 -4.50
C SER A 191 8.91 -1.26 -4.66
N SER A 192 10.22 -1.04 -4.51
CA SER A 192 10.83 0.27 -4.69
C SER A 192 10.62 0.85 -6.09
N GLU A 193 10.74 0.06 -7.16
CA GLU A 193 10.48 0.53 -8.52
C GLU A 193 8.98 0.80 -8.76
N LEU A 194 8.10 -0.10 -8.30
CA LEU A 194 6.64 0.08 -8.38
C LEU A 194 6.15 1.35 -7.64
N PHE A 195 6.80 1.71 -6.53
CA PHE A 195 6.53 2.92 -5.76
C PHE A 195 7.46 4.10 -6.12
N SER A 196 8.25 3.97 -7.19
CA SER A 196 9.12 5.03 -7.66
C SER A 196 8.34 6.08 -8.45
N CYS A 197 8.94 7.26 -8.62
CA CYS A 197 8.42 8.29 -9.51
C CYS A 197 8.87 8.09 -10.96
N LYS A 198 9.70 7.06 -11.22
CA LYS A 198 10.18 6.74 -12.56
C LYS A 198 9.04 6.12 -13.35
N ARG A 199 8.88 6.57 -14.59
CA ARG A 199 7.95 5.94 -15.54
C ARG A 199 8.41 4.48 -15.77
N PRO A 200 7.49 3.51 -15.98
CA PRO A 200 7.86 2.09 -16.03
C PRO A 200 8.97 1.73 -17.01
N LYS A 201 9.03 2.39 -18.17
CA LYS A 201 10.13 2.19 -19.13
C LYS A 201 11.52 2.54 -18.59
N ASP A 202 11.60 3.41 -17.59
CA ASP A 202 12.82 3.89 -16.95
C ASP A 202 13.18 3.10 -15.67
N TRP A 203 12.42 2.05 -15.32
CA TRP A 203 12.79 1.11 -14.26
C TRP A 203 14.04 0.31 -14.64
N ASP A 204 14.80 -0.15 -13.63
CA ASP A 204 16.04 -0.90 -13.85
C ASP A 204 15.78 -2.20 -14.62
N GLU A 205 16.40 -2.31 -15.78
CA GLU A 205 16.14 -3.43 -16.67
C GLU A 205 16.59 -4.77 -16.12
N ARG A 206 17.64 -4.79 -15.31
CA ARG A 206 18.11 -6.05 -14.70
C ARG A 206 17.09 -6.59 -13.72
N LEU A 207 16.37 -5.70 -13.03
CA LEU A 207 15.31 -6.11 -12.11
C LEU A 207 14.09 -6.64 -12.88
N VAL A 208 13.77 -6.04 -14.02
CA VAL A 208 12.73 -6.53 -14.94
C VAL A 208 13.09 -7.92 -15.46
N GLU A 209 14.30 -8.11 -15.97
CA GLU A 209 14.76 -9.42 -16.46
C GLU A 209 14.84 -10.48 -15.37
N LEU A 210 15.37 -10.13 -14.19
CA LEU A 210 15.36 -11.03 -13.03
C LEU A 210 13.92 -11.41 -12.61
N SER A 211 12.98 -10.48 -12.75
CA SER A 211 11.56 -10.76 -12.49
C SER A 211 11.01 -11.73 -13.54
N VAL A 212 11.35 -11.57 -14.82
CA VAL A 212 10.98 -12.52 -15.89
C VAL A 212 11.52 -13.93 -15.60
N GLU A 213 12.77 -14.06 -15.15
CA GLU A 213 13.33 -15.35 -14.76
C GLU A 213 12.58 -15.98 -13.58
N LYS A 214 12.28 -15.18 -12.54
CA LYS A 214 11.54 -15.64 -11.36
C LYS A 214 10.11 -16.05 -11.65
N LEU A 215 9.48 -15.48 -12.68
CA LEU A 215 8.15 -15.89 -13.12
C LEU A 215 8.11 -17.30 -13.72
N LYS A 216 9.25 -17.84 -14.15
CA LYS A 216 9.36 -19.23 -14.62
C LYS A 216 9.38 -20.25 -13.47
N GLU A 217 9.63 -19.80 -12.25
CA GLU A 217 9.59 -20.66 -11.06
C GLU A 217 8.14 -20.99 -10.71
N ASN A 218 7.85 -22.25 -10.36
CA ASN A 218 6.50 -22.68 -9.97
C ASN A 218 6.18 -22.19 -8.53
N LYS A 219 5.85 -20.92 -8.40
CA LYS A 219 5.51 -20.23 -7.15
C LYS A 219 4.06 -19.78 -7.11
N SER A 220 3.56 -19.52 -5.91
CA SER A 220 2.19 -19.02 -5.75
C SER A 220 2.04 -17.61 -6.32
N ILE A 221 0.82 -17.26 -6.77
CA ILE A 221 0.52 -15.90 -7.27
C ILE A 221 0.90 -14.81 -6.25
N ARG A 222 0.78 -15.12 -4.95
CA ARG A 222 1.15 -14.21 -3.86
C ARG A 222 2.63 -13.84 -3.90
N ASP A 223 3.49 -14.78 -4.25
CA ASP A 223 4.95 -14.58 -4.26
C ASP A 223 5.42 -13.84 -5.52
N ILE A 224 4.71 -13.99 -6.63
CA ILE A 224 5.11 -13.45 -7.92
C ILE A 224 4.40 -12.14 -8.31
N MET A 225 3.31 -11.75 -7.62
CA MET A 225 2.44 -10.64 -8.06
C MET A 225 3.20 -9.34 -8.36
N SER A 226 4.13 -8.95 -7.48
CA SER A 226 4.83 -7.67 -7.61
C SER A 226 5.83 -7.71 -8.75
N GLY A 227 6.54 -8.84 -8.91
CA GLY A 227 7.43 -9.05 -10.05
C GLY A 227 6.66 -9.08 -11.36
N LEU A 228 5.50 -9.73 -11.38
CA LEU A 228 4.63 -9.76 -12.54
C LEU A 228 4.13 -8.37 -12.92
N MET A 229 3.68 -7.59 -11.93
CA MET A 229 3.25 -6.21 -12.14
C MET A 229 4.39 -5.35 -12.68
N LEU A 230 5.62 -5.52 -12.16
CA LEU A 230 6.81 -4.84 -12.66
C LEU A 230 7.06 -5.16 -14.13
N VAL A 231 7.07 -6.45 -14.48
CA VAL A 231 7.31 -6.92 -15.86
C VAL A 231 6.22 -6.41 -16.80
N PHE A 232 4.95 -6.58 -16.45
CA PHE A 232 3.83 -6.16 -17.28
C PHE A 232 3.90 -4.66 -17.58
N LEU A 233 4.03 -3.82 -16.56
CA LEU A 233 4.04 -2.36 -16.73
C LEU A 233 5.29 -1.89 -17.50
N ALA A 234 6.47 -2.44 -17.20
CA ALA A 234 7.70 -2.06 -17.91
C ALA A 234 7.66 -2.45 -19.39
N ARG A 235 7.22 -3.68 -19.70
CA ARG A 235 7.09 -4.17 -21.08
C ARG A 235 6.00 -3.40 -21.82
N ALA A 236 4.87 -3.14 -21.19
CA ALA A 236 3.77 -2.43 -21.84
C ALA A 236 4.15 -1.00 -22.22
N ASP A 237 4.96 -0.33 -21.38
CA ASP A 237 5.43 1.02 -21.63
C ASP A 237 6.54 1.09 -22.69
N ARG A 238 7.39 0.06 -22.79
CA ARG A 238 8.49 0.01 -23.79
C ARG A 238 8.07 -0.52 -25.14
N GLU A 239 7.20 -1.53 -25.14
CA GLU A 239 6.92 -2.37 -26.31
C GLU A 239 5.45 -2.33 -26.75
N GLY A 240 4.58 -1.71 -25.95
CA GLY A 240 3.14 -1.66 -26.17
C GLY A 240 2.38 -2.73 -25.37
N MET A 241 1.12 -2.43 -25.04
CA MET A 241 0.28 -3.30 -24.21
C MET A 241 0.03 -4.67 -24.85
N GLU A 242 -0.10 -4.73 -26.18
CA GLU A 242 -0.26 -5.97 -26.96
C GLU A 242 0.89 -6.96 -26.76
N LYS A 243 2.13 -6.49 -26.64
CA LYS A 243 3.29 -7.36 -26.40
C LYS A 243 3.42 -7.79 -24.94
N ALA A 244 2.91 -6.99 -24.02
CA ALA A 244 2.98 -7.25 -22.58
C ALA A 244 1.80 -8.09 -22.05
N ILE A 245 0.67 -8.14 -22.76
CA ILE A 245 -0.53 -8.83 -22.29
C ILE A 245 -0.35 -10.33 -21.98
N PRO A 246 0.53 -11.11 -22.65
CA PRO A 246 0.70 -12.52 -22.33
C PRO A 246 1.06 -12.78 -20.85
N TYR A 247 1.77 -11.85 -20.20
CA TYR A 247 2.08 -11.92 -18.77
C TYR A 247 0.84 -11.81 -17.88
N VAL A 248 -0.18 -11.06 -18.31
CA VAL A 248 -1.45 -10.91 -17.59
C VAL A 248 -2.38 -12.08 -17.92
N GLU A 249 -2.40 -12.54 -19.17
CA GLU A 249 -3.28 -13.62 -19.64
C GLU A 249 -3.08 -14.93 -18.88
N GLN A 250 -1.83 -15.28 -18.55
CA GLN A 250 -1.54 -16.46 -17.73
C GLN A 250 -2.22 -16.39 -16.34
N ILE A 251 -2.41 -15.20 -15.77
CA ILE A 251 -3.01 -15.03 -14.45
C ILE A 251 -4.53 -15.05 -14.50
N VAL A 252 -5.14 -14.41 -15.51
CA VAL A 252 -6.61 -14.37 -15.60
C VAL A 252 -7.23 -15.73 -15.94
N LYS A 253 -6.40 -16.69 -16.39
CA LYS A 253 -6.76 -18.12 -16.58
C LYS A 253 -6.80 -18.90 -15.26
N LEU A 254 -6.19 -18.40 -14.19
CA LEU A 254 -6.20 -19.07 -12.89
C LEU A 254 -7.60 -19.00 -12.25
N PRO A 255 -8.01 -20.03 -11.50
CA PRO A 255 -9.27 -20.00 -10.77
C PRO A 255 -9.24 -18.93 -9.68
N VAL A 256 -10.28 -18.12 -9.61
CA VAL A 256 -10.43 -17.06 -8.61
C VAL A 256 -11.07 -17.65 -7.35
N THR A 257 -10.32 -17.64 -6.25
CA THR A 257 -10.74 -18.08 -4.92
C THR A 257 -10.89 -16.88 -3.98
N LYS A 258 -11.51 -17.08 -2.81
CA LYS A 258 -11.59 -16.02 -1.78
C LYS A 258 -10.20 -15.57 -1.31
N GLU A 259 -9.21 -16.45 -1.35
CA GLU A 259 -7.85 -16.19 -0.88
C GLU A 259 -7.02 -15.41 -1.90
N ASN A 260 -7.16 -15.73 -3.19
CA ASN A 260 -6.34 -15.09 -4.23
C ASN A 260 -6.99 -13.86 -4.88
N LYS A 261 -8.29 -13.63 -4.67
CA LYS A 261 -9.06 -12.56 -5.33
C LYS A 261 -8.37 -11.19 -5.26
N TYR A 262 -7.79 -10.85 -4.11
CA TYR A 262 -7.09 -9.57 -3.91
C TYR A 262 -5.80 -9.45 -4.71
N PHE A 263 -5.10 -10.57 -4.96
CA PHE A 263 -3.85 -10.59 -5.72
C PHE A 263 -4.09 -10.57 -7.23
N VAL A 264 -5.19 -11.17 -7.71
CA VAL A 264 -5.51 -11.24 -9.15
C VAL A 264 -6.36 -10.06 -9.64
N SER A 265 -6.98 -9.29 -8.74
CA SER A 265 -7.93 -8.22 -9.05
C SER A 265 -7.39 -7.21 -10.08
N SER A 266 -6.19 -6.68 -9.89
CA SER A 266 -5.62 -5.67 -10.81
C SER A 266 -5.30 -6.25 -12.18
N PHE A 267 -4.85 -7.50 -12.25
CA PHE A 267 -4.60 -8.21 -13.50
C PHE A 267 -5.86 -8.41 -14.33
N HIS A 268 -6.99 -8.75 -13.69
CA HIS A 268 -8.28 -8.79 -14.38
C HIS A 268 -8.72 -7.40 -14.89
N SER A 269 -8.42 -6.32 -14.15
CA SER A 269 -8.71 -4.96 -14.60
C SER A 269 -7.89 -4.58 -15.85
N TRP A 270 -6.58 -4.86 -15.86
CA TRP A 270 -5.73 -4.61 -17.03
C TRP A 270 -6.07 -5.48 -18.23
N TYR A 271 -6.44 -6.74 -18.00
CA TYR A 271 -6.93 -7.62 -19.06
C TYR A 271 -8.18 -7.05 -19.74
N LEU A 272 -9.16 -6.61 -18.95
CA LEU A 272 -10.37 -5.99 -19.51
C LEU A 272 -10.11 -4.65 -20.20
N LEU A 273 -9.16 -3.86 -19.69
CA LEU A 273 -8.71 -2.65 -20.36
C LEU A 273 -8.10 -2.96 -21.72
N TYR A 274 -7.15 -3.89 -21.79
CA TYR A 274 -6.56 -4.34 -23.05
C TYR A 274 -7.64 -4.78 -24.04
N LYS A 275 -8.54 -5.64 -23.59
CA LYS A 275 -9.65 -6.11 -24.40
C LYS A 275 -10.56 -4.99 -24.89
N ALA A 276 -10.86 -3.99 -24.07
CA ALA A 276 -11.64 -2.82 -24.50
C ALA A 276 -10.90 -1.95 -25.52
N LEU A 277 -9.57 -1.83 -25.42
CA LEU A 277 -8.78 -1.01 -26.32
C LEU A 277 -8.56 -1.67 -27.70
N TYR A 278 -8.28 -2.99 -27.72
CA TYR A 278 -7.81 -3.67 -28.93
C TYR A 278 -8.80 -4.68 -29.51
N GLU A 279 -9.72 -5.22 -28.71
CA GLU A 279 -10.52 -6.40 -29.07
C GLU A 279 -12.00 -6.27 -28.70
N MET A 280 -12.50 -5.04 -28.52
CA MET A 280 -13.80 -4.77 -27.91
C MET A 280 -14.97 -5.46 -28.60
N ASP A 281 -14.93 -5.52 -29.93
CA ASP A 281 -15.99 -6.06 -30.78
C ASP A 281 -16.02 -7.61 -30.78
N SER A 282 -14.98 -8.25 -30.23
CA SER A 282 -14.82 -9.71 -30.23
C SER A 282 -15.22 -10.38 -28.92
N LEU A 283 -15.54 -9.61 -27.87
CA LEU A 283 -15.83 -10.17 -26.54
C LEU A 283 -17.29 -10.46 -26.30
N SER A 284 -17.53 -11.63 -25.68
CA SER A 284 -18.83 -11.92 -25.12
C SER A 284 -19.08 -11.08 -23.86
N LEU A 285 -20.30 -10.58 -23.71
CA LEU A 285 -20.73 -9.88 -22.50
C LEU A 285 -20.60 -10.76 -21.24
N GLU A 286 -20.72 -12.08 -21.40
CA GLU A 286 -20.55 -13.03 -20.31
C GLU A 286 -19.12 -13.06 -19.76
N GLU A 287 -18.11 -13.05 -20.64
CA GLU A 287 -16.69 -13.00 -20.24
C GLU A 287 -16.34 -11.68 -19.56
N LEU A 288 -16.83 -10.55 -20.08
CA LEU A 288 -16.66 -9.23 -19.45
C LEU A 288 -17.22 -9.22 -18.03
N LYS A 289 -18.45 -9.73 -17.84
CA LYS A 289 -19.09 -9.84 -16.53
C LYS A 289 -18.36 -10.79 -15.59
N LYS A 290 -17.86 -11.92 -16.10
CA LYS A 290 -17.10 -12.90 -15.33
C LYS A 290 -15.85 -12.26 -14.72
N HIS A 291 -15.05 -11.58 -15.54
CA HIS A 291 -13.85 -10.89 -15.06
C HIS A 291 -14.19 -9.66 -14.21
N GLY A 292 -15.24 -8.90 -14.55
CA GLY A 292 -15.69 -7.73 -13.79
C GLY A 292 -16.07 -8.04 -12.34
N LYS A 293 -16.69 -9.20 -12.07
CA LYS A 293 -17.06 -9.65 -10.71
C LYS A 293 -15.85 -9.93 -9.80
N VAL A 294 -14.68 -10.17 -10.39
CA VAL A 294 -13.43 -10.47 -9.66
C VAL A 294 -12.83 -9.22 -9.05
N ILE A 295 -13.10 -8.04 -9.62
CA ILE A 295 -12.39 -6.82 -9.25
C ILE A 295 -12.88 -6.30 -7.90
N THR A 296 -11.93 -6.06 -7.02
CA THR A 296 -12.15 -5.56 -5.67
C THR A 296 -12.04 -4.04 -5.62
N LYS A 297 -12.56 -3.42 -4.56
CA LYS A 297 -12.45 -1.97 -4.33
C LYS A 297 -11.11 -1.55 -3.69
N VAL A 298 -10.09 -2.43 -3.73
CA VAL A 298 -8.74 -2.10 -3.24
C VAL A 298 -8.10 -1.05 -4.15
N ASP A 299 -8.19 -1.26 -5.46
CA ASP A 299 -7.90 -0.24 -6.48
C ASP A 299 -9.21 0.35 -6.97
N LEU A 300 -9.58 1.53 -6.45
CA LEU A 300 -10.83 2.20 -6.83
C LEU A 300 -10.82 2.66 -8.29
N HIS A 301 -9.66 3.07 -8.82
CA HIS A 301 -9.57 3.49 -10.21
C HIS A 301 -9.82 2.30 -11.14
N GLY A 302 -9.07 1.20 -10.97
CA GLY A 302 -9.25 -0.02 -11.73
C GLY A 302 -10.66 -0.61 -11.58
N TYR A 303 -11.26 -0.54 -10.39
CA TYR A 303 -12.65 -0.94 -10.15
C TYR A 303 -13.63 -0.13 -11.01
N TYR A 304 -13.60 1.21 -10.90
CA TYR A 304 -14.55 2.05 -11.64
C TYR A 304 -14.32 2.01 -13.15
N ARG A 305 -13.06 1.94 -13.60
CA ARG A 305 -12.72 1.75 -15.01
C ARG A 305 -13.36 0.48 -15.56
N THR A 306 -13.25 -0.63 -14.84
CA THR A 306 -13.87 -1.87 -15.31
C THR A 306 -15.39 -1.81 -15.28
N GLN A 307 -16.00 -1.19 -14.27
CA GLN A 307 -17.46 -1.01 -14.27
C GLN A 307 -17.91 -0.22 -15.50
N ALA A 308 -17.19 0.83 -15.88
CA ALA A 308 -17.47 1.59 -17.10
C ALA A 308 -17.42 0.71 -18.36
N ILE A 309 -16.36 -0.09 -18.53
CA ILE A 309 -16.20 -1.03 -19.65
C ILE A 309 -17.37 -2.01 -19.72
N VAL A 310 -17.76 -2.62 -18.58
CA VAL A 310 -18.86 -3.60 -18.53
C VAL A 310 -20.19 -2.94 -18.89
N THR A 311 -20.52 -1.79 -18.30
CA THR A 311 -21.80 -1.11 -18.59
C THR A 311 -21.86 -0.56 -20.02
N TYR A 312 -20.73 -0.16 -20.60
CA TYR A 312 -20.67 0.22 -22.01
C TYR A 312 -21.01 -0.98 -22.91
N ALA A 313 -20.44 -2.16 -22.63
CA ALA A 313 -20.75 -3.38 -23.37
C ALA A 313 -22.20 -3.85 -23.18
N GLU A 314 -22.86 -3.45 -22.09
CA GLU A 314 -24.31 -3.64 -21.88
C GLU A 314 -25.19 -2.61 -22.62
N ASN A 315 -24.57 -1.66 -23.35
CA ASN A 315 -25.23 -0.51 -23.96
C ASN A 315 -25.90 0.44 -22.95
N ASP A 316 -25.50 0.38 -21.67
CA ASP A 316 -25.89 1.35 -20.62
C ASP A 316 -24.88 2.51 -20.59
N LEU A 317 -25.06 3.43 -21.52
CA LEU A 317 -24.17 4.58 -21.71
C LEU A 317 -24.22 5.57 -20.54
N GLU A 318 -25.35 5.67 -19.83
CA GLU A 318 -25.47 6.55 -18.66
C GLU A 318 -24.65 6.02 -17.48
N ALA A 319 -24.78 4.73 -17.16
CA ALA A 319 -23.98 4.11 -16.11
C ALA A 319 -22.49 4.11 -16.47
N SER A 320 -22.15 3.86 -17.74
CA SER A 320 -20.77 3.92 -18.23
C SER A 320 -20.16 5.30 -18.00
N ARG A 321 -20.85 6.38 -18.42
CA ARG A 321 -20.39 7.76 -18.17
C ARG A 321 -20.22 8.06 -16.69
N MET A 322 -21.17 7.64 -15.84
CA MET A 322 -21.06 7.81 -14.39
C MET A 322 -19.79 7.13 -13.84
N TYR A 323 -19.51 5.90 -14.28
CA TYR A 323 -18.34 5.15 -13.82
C TYR A 323 -17.02 5.71 -14.36
N MET A 324 -16.98 6.17 -15.62
CA MET A 324 -15.83 6.89 -16.19
C MET A 324 -15.49 8.14 -15.36
N LYS A 325 -16.49 8.94 -14.99
CA LYS A 325 -16.28 10.12 -14.14
C LYS A 325 -15.73 9.77 -12.75
N LYS A 326 -16.19 8.66 -12.16
CA LYS A 326 -15.65 8.14 -10.88
C LYS A 326 -14.22 7.64 -11.05
N ALA A 327 -13.92 6.90 -12.12
CA ALA A 327 -12.59 6.41 -12.43
C ALA A 327 -11.58 7.55 -12.63
N ASP A 328 -11.95 8.60 -13.36
CA ASP A 328 -11.12 9.79 -13.59
C ASP A 328 -10.83 10.53 -12.28
N LYS A 329 -11.85 10.70 -11.44
CA LYS A 329 -11.69 11.34 -10.13
C LYS A 329 -10.71 10.59 -9.23
N GLU A 330 -10.81 9.25 -9.19
CA GLU A 330 -9.90 8.43 -8.39
C GLU A 330 -8.48 8.42 -8.97
N LEU A 331 -8.33 8.39 -10.30
CA LEU A 331 -7.02 8.50 -10.94
C LEU A 331 -6.35 9.84 -10.66
N LYS A 332 -7.07 10.97 -10.83
CA LYS A 332 -6.60 12.32 -10.46
C LYS A 332 -6.19 12.43 -8.99
N SER A 333 -6.84 11.66 -8.12
CA SER A 333 -6.50 11.57 -6.71
C SER A 333 -5.21 10.78 -6.50
N ALA A 334 -5.05 9.64 -7.18
CA ALA A 334 -3.88 8.77 -7.11
C ALA A 334 -2.63 9.42 -7.71
N GLU A 335 -2.75 10.17 -8.81
CA GLU A 335 -1.64 10.87 -9.49
C GLU A 335 -0.90 11.87 -8.58
N LYS A 336 -1.55 12.34 -7.50
CA LYS A 336 -0.91 13.18 -6.47
C LYS A 336 0.23 12.47 -5.74
N ASN A 337 0.25 11.13 -5.77
CA ASN A 337 1.31 10.31 -5.20
C ASN A 337 2.57 10.26 -6.07
N GLU A 338 2.50 10.77 -7.31
CA GLU A 338 3.62 10.86 -8.25
C GLU A 338 4.27 9.50 -8.56
N LEU A 339 3.51 8.41 -8.42
CA LEU A 339 3.97 7.08 -8.82
C LEU A 339 4.07 7.04 -10.35
N GLY A 340 5.23 6.66 -10.88
CA GLY A 340 5.50 6.83 -12.30
C GLY A 340 4.63 5.94 -13.20
N TYR A 341 4.18 4.79 -12.72
CA TYR A 341 3.26 3.93 -13.48
C TYR A 341 1.87 4.57 -13.70
N LEU A 342 1.48 5.56 -12.88
CA LEU A 342 0.20 6.25 -13.05
C LEU A 342 0.15 7.10 -14.32
N GLN A 343 1.32 7.49 -14.87
CA GLN A 343 1.38 8.13 -16.18
C GLN A 343 0.87 7.19 -17.28
N LEU A 344 1.25 5.91 -17.20
CA LEU A 344 0.79 4.89 -18.13
C LEU A 344 -0.71 4.58 -17.94
N GLU A 345 -1.18 4.51 -16.69
CA GLU A 345 -2.61 4.38 -16.38
C GLU A 345 -3.44 5.55 -16.96
N ARG A 346 -2.91 6.77 -16.89
CA ARG A 346 -3.52 7.95 -17.50
C ARG A 346 -3.58 7.84 -19.02
N GLU A 347 -2.47 7.51 -19.67
CA GLU A 347 -2.42 7.33 -21.12
C GLU A 347 -3.45 6.29 -21.59
N TRP A 348 -3.52 5.14 -20.93
CA TRP A 348 -4.52 4.12 -21.24
C TRP A 348 -5.96 4.57 -20.95
N PHE A 349 -6.16 5.34 -19.90
CA PHE A 349 -7.49 5.84 -19.56
C PHE A 349 -8.00 6.88 -20.56
N GLU A 350 -7.14 7.73 -21.12
CA GLU A 350 -7.52 8.65 -22.19
C GLU A 350 -7.84 7.89 -23.50
N GLN A 351 -7.04 6.88 -23.87
CA GLN A 351 -7.37 6.00 -25.01
C GLN A 351 -8.73 5.31 -24.82
N LEU A 352 -9.04 4.87 -23.60
CA LEU A 352 -10.33 4.27 -23.30
C LEU A 352 -11.48 5.26 -23.48
N LYS A 353 -11.32 6.53 -23.09
CA LYS A 353 -12.35 7.57 -23.28
C LYS A 353 -12.69 7.75 -24.76
N GLU A 354 -11.68 7.80 -25.61
CA GLU A 354 -11.85 7.90 -27.07
C GLU A 354 -12.63 6.68 -27.60
N ARG A 355 -12.29 5.48 -27.11
CA ARG A 355 -12.94 4.24 -27.55
C ARG A 355 -14.41 4.11 -27.11
N VAL A 356 -14.78 4.68 -25.97
CA VAL A 356 -16.16 4.63 -25.43
C VAL A 356 -16.95 5.92 -25.66
N SER A 357 -16.46 6.81 -26.52
CA SER A 357 -17.09 8.12 -26.85
C SER A 357 -17.48 8.92 -25.60
N TYR A 358 -16.54 9.08 -24.66
CA TYR A 358 -16.75 9.82 -23.42
C TYR A 358 -16.33 11.30 -23.58
N ASP A 359 -17.29 12.22 -23.52
CA ASP A 359 -17.06 13.66 -23.80
C ASP A 359 -16.67 14.55 -22.59
N GLY A 360 -16.30 13.96 -21.43
CA GLY A 360 -15.77 14.73 -20.29
C GLY A 360 -16.72 15.00 -19.13
#